data_AF-A0A519CS54-F1
#
_entry.id   AF-A0A519CS54-F1
#
_cell.length_a   1.000
_cell.length_b   1.000
_cell.length_c   1.000
_cell.angle_alpha   90.00
_cell.angle_beta   90.00
_cell.angle_gamma   90.00
#
_symmetry.space_group_name_H-M   'P 1'
#
loop_
_entity.id
_entity.type
_entity.pdbx_description
1 polymer ?
#
loop_
_entity_poly.entity_id
_entity_poly.type
_entity_poly.pdbx_seq_one_letter_code
_entity_poly.pdbx_strand_id
1 'polypeptide(L)'
;MRELEVILGLDNSQRMGGMDPLAHMRKLVGEGKVSQEVFDNFEQVSSQPSLNDVLTDWLGRTPINGSISSDTGDDEVISQFVEGHLDAMKLHGETVISHIVAIGHGDEEPVRAKIEAGIEGARTFLMPDGEINRSRAGLLFIESYRELPLLAWPRKLIDTIVDLEQSMLLFRSHHARMVERMIGRRMGTGGSSGVDYLDATLKYRIFVDLWGVRTLLVKRDALPDVKNNDFYGFAQS
;
A
#
# COMPACT_ATOMS: atom_id res chain seq x y z
N MET A 1 19.12 8.25 6.15
CA MET A 1 18.49 7.17 5.37
C MET A 1 17.76 6.16 6.27
N ARG A 2 18.42 5.52 7.26
CA ARG A 2 17.71 4.61 8.19
C ARG A 2 16.54 5.27 8.91
N GLU A 3 16.72 6.49 9.39
CA GLU A 3 15.65 7.29 10.00
C GLU A 3 14.47 7.51 9.04
N LEU A 4 14.74 7.84 7.77
CA LEU A 4 13.69 7.95 6.75
C LEU A 4 12.92 6.63 6.57
N GLU A 5 13.59 5.49 6.51
CA GLU A 5 12.90 4.18 6.42
C GLU A 5 12.01 3.92 7.64
N VAL A 6 12.45 4.31 8.84
CA VAL A 6 11.68 4.15 10.07
C VAL A 6 10.47 5.09 10.07
N ILE A 7 10.67 6.38 9.76
CA ILE A 7 9.60 7.37 9.65
C ILE A 7 8.52 6.90 8.65
N LEU A 8 8.92 6.30 7.53
CA LEU A 8 7.97 5.81 6.54
C LEU A 8 7.22 4.55 6.98
N GLY A 9 7.81 3.73 7.87
CA GLY A 9 7.18 2.50 8.37
C GLY A 9 7.71 1.23 7.71
N LEU A 10 8.99 1.19 7.30
CA LEU A 10 9.59 -0.04 6.78
C LEU A 10 9.75 -1.08 7.90
N ASP A 11 8.96 -2.15 7.81
CA ASP A 11 8.98 -3.28 8.73
C ASP A 11 10.35 -3.98 8.79
N ASN A 12 10.76 -4.38 9.99
CA ASN A 12 12.07 -4.97 10.24
C ASN A 12 12.22 -6.36 9.62
N SER A 13 11.15 -7.13 9.43
CA SER A 13 11.18 -8.44 8.76
C SER A 13 11.55 -8.33 7.28
N GLN A 14 11.28 -7.19 6.65
CA GLN A 14 11.68 -6.92 5.27
C GLN A 14 13.17 -6.61 5.14
N ARG A 15 13.82 -6.21 6.23
CA ARG A 15 15.24 -5.81 6.21
C ARG A 15 16.11 -7.04 5.99
N MET A 16 17.07 -6.91 5.08
CA MET A 16 18.00 -8.00 4.76
C MET A 16 18.78 -8.41 6.01
N GLY A 17 18.72 -9.70 6.35
CA GLY A 17 19.34 -10.25 7.55
C GLY A 17 18.60 -9.94 8.86
N GLY A 18 17.36 -9.45 8.81
CA GLY A 18 16.58 -9.12 10.01
C GLY A 18 17.20 -8.01 10.85
N MET A 19 17.96 -7.10 10.23
CA MET A 19 18.64 -6.03 10.94
C MET A 19 17.62 -5.15 11.69
N ASP A 20 17.77 -5.09 13.01
CA ASP A 20 17.12 -4.09 13.84
C ASP A 20 17.92 -2.76 13.79
N PRO A 21 17.34 -1.66 13.24
CA PRO A 21 18.00 -0.37 13.18
C PRO A 21 18.37 0.21 14.56
N LEU A 22 17.55 0.00 15.59
CA LEU A 22 17.80 0.53 16.93
C LEU A 22 18.97 -0.19 17.59
N ALA A 23 18.98 -1.52 17.53
CA ALA A 23 20.11 -2.31 18.01
C ALA A 23 21.41 -1.96 17.29
N HIS A 24 21.33 -1.75 15.96
CA HIS A 24 22.49 -1.33 15.17
C HIS A 24 23.01 0.05 15.57
N MET A 25 22.12 1.04 15.72
CA MET A 25 22.49 2.40 16.13
C MET A 25 23.10 2.41 17.54
N ARG A 26 22.54 1.64 18.48
CA ARG A 26 23.07 1.47 19.84
C ARG A 26 24.51 0.94 19.83
N LYS A 27 24.80 -0.03 18.96
CA LYS A 27 26.15 -0.55 18.77
C LYS A 27 27.10 0.53 18.25
N LEU A 28 26.68 1.34 17.27
CA LEU A 28 27.52 2.41 16.72
C LEU A 28 27.84 3.50 17.76
N VAL A 29 26.92 3.79 18.69
CA VAL A 29 27.19 4.66 19.83
C VAL A 29 28.25 4.05 20.75
N GLY A 30 28.11 2.77 21.09
CA GLY A 30 29.10 2.06 21.92
C GLY A 30 30.50 2.01 21.29
N GLU A 31 30.59 2.02 19.95
CA GLU A 31 31.84 2.10 19.20
C GLU A 31 32.36 3.54 19.00
N GLY A 32 31.66 4.56 19.50
CA GLY A 32 32.01 5.97 19.33
C GLY A 32 31.86 6.50 17.90
N LYS A 33 31.15 5.77 17.03
CA LYS A 33 30.92 6.15 15.62
C LYS A 33 29.73 7.09 15.44
N VAL A 34 28.83 7.13 16.42
CA VAL A 34 27.64 7.98 16.47
C VAL A 34 27.54 8.61 17.86
N SER A 35 27.17 9.88 17.95
CA SER A 35 26.96 10.56 19.24
C SER A 35 25.67 10.10 19.93
N GLN A 36 25.64 10.17 21.27
CA GLN A 36 24.45 9.86 22.07
C GLN A 36 23.23 10.67 21.63
N GLU A 37 23.38 11.97 21.37
CA GLU A 37 22.30 12.86 20.92
C GLU A 37 21.60 12.36 19.63
N VAL A 38 22.38 11.87 18.66
CA VAL A 38 21.84 11.32 17.40
C VAL A 38 21.08 10.02 17.66
N PHE A 39 21.55 9.21 18.59
CA PHE A 39 20.84 7.99 18.99
C PHE A 39 19.54 8.31 19.71
N ASP A 40 19.56 9.25 20.66
CA ASP A 40 18.37 9.65 21.41
C ASP A 40 17.28 10.21 20.46
N ASN A 41 17.68 11.05 19.48
CA ASN A 41 16.76 11.51 18.43
C ASN A 41 16.21 10.35 17.59
N PHE A 42 17.08 9.41 17.19
CA PHE A 42 16.65 8.24 16.41
C PHE A 42 15.71 7.32 17.20
N GLU A 43 15.96 7.12 18.50
CA GLU A 43 15.10 6.35 19.40
C GLU A 43 13.73 7.03 19.58
N GLN A 44 13.72 8.35 19.78
CA GLN A 44 12.50 9.13 19.84
C GLN A 44 11.68 8.99 18.55
N VAL A 45 12.29 9.20 17.38
CA VAL A 45 11.63 9.05 16.08
C VAL A 45 11.10 7.64 15.87
N SER A 46 11.87 6.62 16.26
CA SER A 46 11.46 5.22 16.13
C SER A 46 10.30 4.82 17.05
N SER A 47 10.03 5.62 18.08
CA SER A 47 8.91 5.40 19.01
C SER A 47 7.60 6.03 18.54
N GLN A 48 7.63 6.93 17.55
CA GLN A 48 6.45 7.61 17.02
C GLN A 48 5.73 6.73 15.98
N PRO A 49 4.41 6.92 15.78
CA PRO A 49 3.71 6.31 14.66
C PRO A 49 4.39 6.66 13.34
N SER A 50 4.55 5.67 12.48
CA SER A 50 5.09 5.89 11.15
C SER A 50 4.09 6.59 10.24
N LEU A 51 4.56 7.10 9.11
CA LEU A 51 3.68 7.65 8.06
C LEU A 51 2.66 6.60 7.59
N ASN A 52 3.06 5.33 7.50
CA ASN A 52 2.14 4.25 7.13
C ASN A 52 1.06 4.01 8.19
N ASP A 53 1.41 4.10 9.48
CA ASP A 53 0.44 3.95 10.59
C ASP A 53 -0.59 5.07 10.57
N VAL A 54 -0.12 6.32 10.47
CA VAL A 54 -1.00 7.50 10.43
C VAL A 54 -1.87 7.51 9.17
N LEU A 55 -1.31 7.09 8.02
CA LEU A 55 -2.08 6.95 6.78
C LEU A 55 -3.17 5.89 6.92
N THR A 56 -2.84 4.73 7.50
CA THR A 56 -3.78 3.62 7.70
C THR A 56 -4.93 4.05 8.61
N ASP A 57 -4.62 4.72 9.71
CA ASP A 57 -5.60 5.29 10.63
C ASP A 57 -6.48 6.37 9.97
N TRP A 58 -5.90 7.25 9.15
CA TRP A 58 -6.66 8.23 8.37
C TRP A 58 -7.59 7.59 7.34
N LEU A 59 -7.12 6.57 6.61
CA LEU A 59 -7.94 5.81 5.66
C LEU A 59 -9.14 5.14 6.36
N GLY A 60 -8.94 4.66 7.60
CA GLY A 60 -10.00 4.08 8.43
C GLY A 60 -11.10 5.07 8.80
N ARG A 61 -10.87 6.39 8.69
CA ARG A 61 -11.90 7.42 8.90
C ARG A 61 -12.59 7.89 7.63
N THR A 62 -12.27 7.30 6.49
CA THR A 62 -12.92 7.67 5.21
C THR A 62 -14.43 7.53 5.36
N PRO A 63 -15.23 8.55 4.99
CA PRO A 63 -16.67 8.43 4.94
C PRO A 63 -17.03 7.54 3.74
N ILE A 64 -17.40 6.30 3.98
CA ILE A 64 -17.81 5.33 2.94
C ILE A 64 -19.32 5.43 2.82
N ASN A 65 -19.85 5.78 1.66
CA ASN A 65 -21.30 5.98 1.47
C ASN A 65 -21.94 6.96 2.50
N GLY A 66 -21.16 7.96 2.93
CA GLY A 66 -21.53 8.94 3.96
C GLY A 66 -21.36 8.47 5.42
N SER A 67 -20.93 7.22 5.65
CA SER A 67 -20.77 6.64 7.00
C SER A 67 -19.32 6.75 7.50
N ILE A 68 -19.13 7.31 8.69
CA ILE A 68 -17.85 7.37 9.39
C ILE A 68 -17.76 6.32 10.51
N SER A 69 -16.54 6.01 10.97
CA SER A 69 -16.27 4.93 11.93
C SER A 69 -16.95 5.08 13.29
N SER A 70 -17.46 6.26 13.62
CA SER A 70 -18.19 6.52 14.87
C SER A 70 -19.71 6.41 14.74
N ASP A 71 -20.23 6.22 13.52
CA ASP A 71 -21.67 6.18 13.26
C ASP A 71 -22.28 4.85 13.69
N THR A 72 -23.52 4.89 14.16
CA THR A 72 -24.27 3.66 14.45
C THR A 72 -24.68 2.99 13.14
N GLY A 73 -24.30 1.72 12.96
CA GLY A 73 -24.59 0.96 11.74
C GLY A 73 -23.50 1.07 10.66
N ASP A 74 -22.35 1.64 10.99
CA ASP A 74 -21.21 1.74 10.07
C ASP A 74 -20.77 0.38 9.52
N ASP A 75 -20.69 -0.65 10.36
CA ASP A 75 -20.32 -2.02 9.95
C ASP A 75 -21.18 -2.57 8.82
N GLU A 76 -22.49 -2.32 8.86
CA GLU A 76 -23.45 -2.72 7.82
C GLU A 76 -23.19 -1.97 6.51
N VAL A 77 -22.88 -0.67 6.59
CA VAL A 77 -22.57 0.17 5.41
C VAL A 77 -21.29 -0.29 4.73
N ILE A 78 -20.23 -0.58 5.50
CA ILE A 78 -18.96 -1.08 4.95
C ILE A 78 -19.17 -2.47 4.36
N SER A 79 -19.87 -3.36 5.05
CA SER A 79 -20.15 -4.72 4.59
C SER A 79 -20.87 -4.72 3.24
N GLN A 80 -21.93 -3.92 3.11
CA GLN A 80 -22.65 -3.75 1.86
C GLN A 80 -21.77 -3.18 0.74
N PHE A 81 -20.89 -2.23 1.07
CA PHE A 81 -19.93 -1.68 0.09
C PHE A 81 -18.92 -2.73 -0.38
N VAL A 82 -18.29 -3.45 0.55
CA VAL A 82 -17.26 -4.46 0.26
C VAL A 82 -17.84 -5.62 -0.54
N GLU A 83 -18.95 -6.22 -0.10
CA GLU A 83 -19.58 -7.32 -0.82
C GLU A 83 -20.12 -6.86 -2.18
N GLY A 84 -20.72 -5.67 -2.26
CA GLY A 84 -21.16 -5.10 -3.54
C GLY A 84 -20.01 -4.87 -4.53
N HIS A 85 -18.84 -4.46 -4.05
CA HIS A 85 -17.64 -4.33 -4.88
C HIS A 85 -17.11 -5.69 -5.35
N LEU A 86 -17.06 -6.69 -4.46
CA LEU A 86 -16.66 -8.06 -4.81
C LEU A 86 -17.62 -8.68 -5.85
N ASP A 87 -18.92 -8.41 -5.76
CA ASP A 87 -19.90 -8.85 -6.74
C ASP A 87 -19.72 -8.14 -8.09
N ALA A 88 -19.40 -6.85 -8.09
CA ALA A 88 -19.02 -6.13 -9.31
C ALA A 88 -17.77 -6.73 -9.96
N MET A 89 -16.78 -7.16 -9.17
CA MET A 89 -15.60 -7.88 -9.66
C MET A 89 -15.96 -9.24 -10.28
N LYS A 90 -16.86 -10.02 -9.66
CA LYS A 90 -17.35 -11.29 -10.24
C LYS A 90 -18.03 -11.07 -11.58
N LEU A 91 -18.95 -10.11 -11.66
CA LEU A 91 -19.67 -9.79 -12.90
C LEU A 91 -18.71 -9.31 -14.00
N HIS A 92 -17.74 -8.47 -13.65
CA HIS A 92 -16.70 -8.06 -14.58
C HIS A 92 -15.86 -9.26 -15.03
N GLY A 93 -15.54 -10.17 -14.11
CA GLY A 93 -14.85 -11.43 -14.37
C GLY A 93 -15.53 -12.25 -15.47
N GLU A 94 -16.84 -12.47 -15.40
CA GLU A 94 -17.59 -13.18 -16.45
C GLU A 94 -17.47 -12.50 -17.82
N THR A 95 -17.49 -11.16 -17.83
CA THR A 95 -17.30 -10.38 -19.06
C THR A 95 -15.89 -10.59 -19.64
N VAL A 96 -14.87 -10.64 -18.79
CA VAL A 96 -13.48 -10.88 -19.21
C VAL A 96 -13.29 -12.31 -19.70
N ILE A 97 -13.85 -13.31 -19.02
CA ILE A 97 -13.82 -14.72 -19.43
C ILE A 97 -14.42 -14.86 -20.84
N SER A 98 -15.65 -14.36 -21.03
CA SER A 98 -16.33 -14.47 -22.32
C SER A 98 -15.54 -13.79 -23.44
N HIS A 99 -14.90 -12.65 -23.16
CA HIS A 99 -14.05 -11.96 -24.13
C HIS A 99 -12.79 -12.75 -24.48
N ILE A 100 -12.05 -13.25 -23.49
CA ILE A 100 -10.79 -14.00 -23.71
C ILE A 100 -11.05 -15.29 -24.50
N VAL A 101 -12.13 -15.99 -24.19
CA VAL A 101 -12.55 -17.20 -24.92
C VAL A 101 -12.94 -16.85 -26.36
N ALA A 102 -13.71 -15.77 -26.56
CA ALA A 102 -14.15 -15.35 -27.89
C ALA A 102 -12.98 -14.96 -28.82
N ILE A 103 -11.90 -14.39 -28.28
CA ILE A 103 -10.70 -14.02 -29.06
C ILE A 103 -9.67 -15.18 -29.16
N GLY A 104 -9.99 -16.36 -28.62
CA GLY A 104 -9.14 -17.56 -28.72
C GLY A 104 -7.86 -17.49 -27.88
N HIS A 105 -7.81 -16.66 -26.83
CA HIS A 105 -6.63 -16.47 -25.98
C HIS A 105 -6.57 -17.40 -24.75
N GLY A 106 -7.42 -18.41 -24.69
CA GLY A 106 -7.39 -19.45 -23.67
C GLY A 106 -8.70 -20.22 -23.59
N ASP A 107 -8.64 -21.39 -22.97
CA ASP A 107 -9.84 -22.15 -22.60
C ASP A 107 -10.52 -21.51 -21.39
N GLU A 108 -11.83 -21.69 -21.25
CA GLU A 108 -12.62 -21.06 -20.19
C GLU A 108 -12.13 -21.43 -18.78
N GLU A 109 -11.95 -22.72 -18.51
CA GLU A 109 -11.54 -23.26 -17.20
C GLU A 109 -10.30 -22.56 -16.60
N PRO A 110 -9.13 -22.53 -17.26
CA PRO A 110 -7.94 -21.90 -16.68
C PRO A 110 -8.08 -20.38 -16.52
N VAL A 111 -8.85 -19.72 -17.40
CA VAL A 111 -9.10 -18.28 -17.31
C VAL A 111 -10.01 -17.96 -16.13
N ARG A 112 -11.09 -18.74 -15.97
CA ARG A 112 -12.03 -18.67 -14.85
C ARG A 112 -11.33 -18.88 -13.53
N ALA A 113 -10.54 -19.95 -13.39
CA ALA A 113 -9.79 -20.24 -12.17
C ALA A 113 -8.85 -19.08 -11.78
N LYS A 114 -8.20 -18.44 -12.76
CA LYS A 114 -7.33 -17.28 -12.51
C LYS A 114 -8.11 -16.05 -12.04
N ILE A 115 -9.28 -15.80 -12.62
CA ILE A 115 -10.14 -14.67 -12.24
C ILE A 115 -10.74 -14.88 -10.85
N GLU A 116 -11.24 -16.09 -10.57
CA GLU A 116 -11.75 -16.46 -9.25
C GLU A 116 -10.67 -16.36 -8.17
N ALA A 117 -9.44 -16.80 -8.45
CA ALA A 117 -8.31 -16.61 -7.54
C ALA A 117 -7.99 -15.12 -7.30
N GLY A 118 -8.16 -14.26 -8.31
CA GLY A 118 -8.02 -12.81 -8.16
C GLY A 118 -9.10 -12.20 -7.26
N ILE A 119 -10.34 -12.66 -7.38
CA ILE A 119 -11.47 -12.22 -6.53
C ILE A 119 -11.29 -12.71 -5.09
N GLU A 120 -10.80 -13.94 -4.90
CA GLU A 120 -10.49 -14.44 -3.56
C GLU A 120 -9.31 -13.69 -2.93
N GLY A 121 -8.31 -13.32 -3.73
CA GLY A 121 -7.24 -12.41 -3.31
C GLY A 121 -7.77 -11.04 -2.88
N ALA A 122 -8.76 -10.50 -3.59
CA ALA A 122 -9.43 -9.26 -3.22
C ALA A 122 -10.22 -9.40 -1.91
N ARG A 123 -10.93 -10.52 -1.70
CA ARG A 123 -11.62 -10.82 -0.45
C ARG A 123 -10.62 -10.91 0.71
N THR A 124 -9.54 -11.67 0.56
CA THR A 124 -8.47 -11.79 1.57
C THR A 124 -7.81 -10.43 1.86
N PHE A 125 -7.65 -9.59 0.84
CA PHE A 125 -7.16 -8.23 1.02
C PHE A 125 -8.12 -7.38 1.86
N LEU A 126 -9.41 -7.34 1.52
CA LEU A 126 -10.39 -6.52 2.23
C LEU A 126 -10.79 -7.08 3.59
N MET A 127 -10.68 -8.39 3.78
CA MET A 127 -11.12 -9.13 4.96
C MET A 127 -10.01 -10.04 5.50
N PRO A 128 -8.87 -9.48 5.98
CA PRO A 128 -7.88 -10.30 6.65
C PRO A 128 -8.51 -11.01 7.85
N ASP A 129 -8.25 -12.31 7.99
CA ASP A 129 -8.81 -13.15 9.05
C ASP A 129 -10.35 -13.24 9.08
N GLY A 130 -11.01 -12.87 7.97
CA GLY A 130 -12.47 -12.93 7.83
C GLY A 130 -13.21 -11.68 8.34
N GLU A 131 -12.49 -10.67 8.85
CA GLU A 131 -13.07 -9.40 9.31
C GLU A 131 -12.71 -8.25 8.38
N ILE A 132 -13.65 -7.37 8.08
CA ILE A 132 -13.42 -6.26 7.16
C ILE A 132 -12.38 -5.30 7.74
N ASN A 133 -11.31 -5.07 6.99
CA ASN A 133 -10.35 -4.00 7.27
C ASN A 133 -10.90 -2.67 6.73
N ARG A 134 -11.39 -1.82 7.64
CA ARG A 134 -11.98 -0.53 7.28
C ARG A 134 -11.03 0.40 6.54
N SER A 135 -9.74 0.42 6.87
CA SER A 135 -8.75 1.25 6.18
C SER A 135 -8.59 0.84 4.72
N ARG A 136 -8.58 -0.47 4.43
CA ARG A 136 -8.54 -0.99 3.06
C ARG A 136 -9.85 -0.73 2.31
N ALA A 137 -11.00 -0.81 2.99
CA ALA A 137 -12.28 -0.43 2.41
C ALA A 137 -12.33 1.08 2.08
N GLY A 138 -11.83 1.93 2.97
CA GLY A 138 -11.75 3.38 2.75
C GLY A 138 -10.84 3.74 1.57
N LEU A 139 -9.68 3.09 1.49
CA LEU A 139 -8.77 3.19 0.35
C LEU A 139 -9.46 2.77 -0.96
N LEU A 140 -10.13 1.62 -0.96
CA LEU A 140 -10.86 1.14 -2.14
C LEU A 140 -11.97 2.11 -2.54
N PHE A 141 -12.69 2.69 -1.58
CA PHE A 141 -13.74 3.67 -1.85
C PHE A 141 -13.17 4.92 -2.55
N ILE A 142 -12.07 5.48 -2.04
CA ILE A 142 -11.40 6.65 -2.66
C ILE A 142 -10.94 6.33 -4.09
N GLU A 143 -10.38 5.14 -4.29
CA GLU A 143 -9.85 4.71 -5.58
C GLU A 143 -10.92 4.32 -6.60
N SER A 144 -12.11 3.92 -6.13
CA SER A 144 -13.25 3.52 -6.97
C SER A 144 -14.13 4.69 -7.39
N TYR A 145 -14.29 5.71 -6.55
CA TYR A 145 -15.18 6.86 -6.78
C TYR A 145 -14.40 8.17 -6.98
N ARG A 146 -13.45 8.14 -7.91
CA ARG A 146 -12.46 9.21 -8.14
C ARG A 146 -13.06 10.53 -8.63
N GLU A 147 -14.29 10.49 -9.14
CA GLU A 147 -15.06 11.62 -9.66
C GLU A 147 -15.70 12.46 -8.57
N LEU A 148 -15.83 11.94 -7.35
CA LEU A 148 -16.46 12.66 -6.24
C LEU A 148 -15.61 13.87 -5.81
N PRO A 149 -16.16 15.10 -5.81
CA PRO A 149 -15.40 16.31 -5.51
C PRO A 149 -14.65 16.26 -4.17
N LEU A 150 -15.30 15.79 -3.10
CA LEU A 150 -14.69 15.70 -1.77
C LEU A 150 -13.48 14.75 -1.72
N LEU A 151 -13.40 13.76 -2.62
CA LEU A 151 -12.34 12.75 -2.64
C LEU A 151 -11.13 13.17 -3.49
N ALA A 152 -11.17 14.33 -4.16
CA ALA A 152 -10.09 14.80 -5.02
C ALA A 152 -8.74 14.97 -4.27
N TRP A 153 -8.77 15.59 -3.08
CA TRP A 153 -7.57 15.76 -2.24
C TRP A 153 -7.09 14.46 -1.59
N PRO A 154 -7.96 13.64 -0.97
CA PRO A 154 -7.61 12.28 -0.54
C PRO A 154 -6.89 11.47 -1.61
N ARG A 155 -7.40 11.47 -2.84
CA ARG A 155 -6.78 10.76 -3.97
C ARG A 155 -5.42 11.35 -4.32
N LYS A 156 -5.29 12.68 -4.37
CA LYS A 156 -4.01 13.32 -4.64
C LYS A 156 -2.95 12.97 -3.58
N LEU A 157 -3.35 12.86 -2.32
CA LEU A 157 -2.47 12.43 -1.24
C LEU A 157 -2.00 10.99 -1.46
N ILE A 158 -2.92 10.05 -1.73
CA ILE A 158 -2.60 8.64 -2.00
C ILE A 158 -1.63 8.52 -3.19
N ASP A 159 -1.94 9.17 -4.31
CA ASP A 159 -1.07 9.19 -5.50
C ASP A 159 0.34 9.73 -5.15
N THR A 160 0.43 10.79 -4.34
CA THR A 160 1.71 11.38 -3.94
C THR A 160 2.54 10.44 -3.06
N ILE A 161 1.91 9.64 -2.20
CA ILE A 161 2.62 8.65 -1.36
C ILE A 161 3.12 7.47 -2.21
N VAL A 162 2.36 7.05 -3.21
CA VAL A 162 2.77 6.04 -4.18
C VAL A 162 3.97 6.54 -5.00
N ASP A 163 3.91 7.79 -5.47
CA ASP A 163 5.01 8.46 -6.17
C ASP A 163 6.28 8.55 -5.31
N LEU A 164 6.12 8.80 -4.00
CA LEU A 164 7.22 8.82 -3.03
C LEU A 164 7.92 7.45 -2.96
N GLU A 165 7.16 6.36 -2.79
CA GLU A 165 7.76 5.03 -2.72
C GLU A 165 8.42 4.62 -4.05
N GLN A 166 7.78 4.95 -5.18
CA GLN A 166 8.39 4.75 -6.50
C GLN A 166 9.72 5.50 -6.62
N SER A 167 9.76 6.76 -6.17
CA SER A 167 10.98 7.57 -6.19
C SER A 167 12.10 6.98 -5.33
N MET A 168 11.77 6.38 -4.19
CA MET A 168 12.73 5.66 -3.36
C MET A 168 13.30 4.41 -4.04
N LEU A 169 12.46 3.64 -4.74
CA LEU A 169 12.91 2.47 -5.50
C LEU A 169 13.84 2.88 -6.64
N LEU A 170 13.52 3.95 -7.36
CA LEU A 170 14.39 4.51 -8.40
C LEU A 170 15.73 4.96 -7.83
N PHE A 171 15.72 5.66 -6.70
CA PHE A 171 16.95 6.07 -6.00
C PHE A 171 17.83 4.86 -5.65
N ARG A 172 17.26 3.81 -5.03
CA ARG A 172 17.99 2.59 -4.67
C ARG A 172 18.57 1.89 -5.89
N SER A 173 17.79 1.83 -6.98
CA SER A 173 18.22 1.20 -8.24
C SER A 173 19.39 1.97 -8.86
N HIS A 174 19.27 3.28 -8.99
CA HIS A 174 20.36 4.12 -9.49
C HIS A 174 21.61 4.03 -8.63
N HIS A 175 21.45 3.99 -7.31
CA HIS A 175 22.56 3.80 -6.38
C HIS A 175 23.25 2.43 -6.59
N ALA A 176 22.49 1.34 -6.68
CA ALA A 176 23.04 0.00 -6.92
C ALA A 176 23.85 -0.06 -8.23
N ARG A 177 23.29 0.47 -9.32
CA ARG A 177 23.94 0.49 -10.63
C ARG A 177 25.15 1.41 -10.68
N MET A 178 25.11 2.54 -9.98
CA MET A 178 26.28 3.42 -9.82
C MET A 178 27.41 2.69 -9.08
N VAL A 179 27.12 2.02 -7.98
CA VAL A 179 28.12 1.24 -7.22
C VAL A 179 28.71 0.12 -8.08
N GLU A 180 27.87 -0.62 -8.80
CA GLU A 180 28.30 -1.67 -9.72
C GLU A 180 29.25 -1.15 -10.81
N ARG A 181 28.95 0.02 -11.37
CA ARG A 181 29.83 0.68 -12.35
C ARG A 181 31.19 1.07 -11.75
N MET A 182 31.22 1.50 -10.49
CA MET A 182 32.43 2.04 -9.85
C MET A 182 33.36 0.94 -9.35
N ILE A 183 32.83 -0.11 -8.73
CA ILE A 183 33.63 -1.13 -8.04
C ILE A 183 33.28 -2.57 -8.45
N GLY A 184 32.42 -2.76 -9.46
CA GLY A 184 31.87 -4.07 -9.80
C GLY A 184 31.03 -4.63 -8.66
N ARG A 185 31.06 -5.96 -8.49
CA ARG A 185 30.38 -6.67 -7.40
C ARG A 185 31.31 -6.98 -6.22
N ARG A 186 32.33 -6.15 -6.00
CA ARG A 186 33.23 -6.31 -4.85
C ARG A 186 32.48 -6.05 -3.55
N MET A 187 32.92 -6.70 -2.47
CA MET A 187 32.45 -6.42 -1.12
C MET A 187 32.66 -4.94 -0.79
N GLY A 188 31.65 -4.30 -0.20
CA GLY A 188 31.72 -2.90 0.18
C GLY A 188 32.62 -2.70 1.40
N THR A 189 33.12 -1.47 1.58
CA THR A 189 33.93 -1.08 2.76
C THR A 189 33.14 -1.17 4.08
N GLY A 190 31.82 -1.18 4.01
CA GLY A 190 30.91 -1.42 5.14
C GLY A 190 30.68 -2.90 5.47
N GLY A 191 31.37 -3.84 4.81
CA GLY A 191 31.26 -5.28 5.07
C GLY A 191 30.03 -5.97 4.48
N SER A 192 29.18 -5.25 3.74
CA SER A 192 28.07 -5.86 3.00
C SER A 192 28.56 -6.53 1.72
N SER A 193 27.77 -7.44 1.15
CA SER A 193 27.99 -8.06 -0.16
C SER A 193 27.97 -7.07 -1.35
N GLY A 194 27.96 -5.76 -1.09
CA GLY A 194 28.02 -4.72 -2.12
C GLY A 194 26.72 -4.64 -2.89
N VAL A 195 26.81 -4.82 -4.21
CA VAL A 195 25.67 -4.69 -5.14
C VAL A 195 24.55 -5.68 -4.83
N ASP A 196 24.87 -6.92 -4.42
CA ASP A 196 23.85 -7.92 -4.05
C ASP A 196 22.94 -7.44 -2.90
N TYR A 197 23.54 -6.82 -1.88
CA TYR A 197 22.79 -6.23 -0.78
C TYR A 197 21.89 -5.09 -1.28
N LEU A 198 22.42 -4.21 -2.14
CA LEU A 198 21.68 -3.06 -2.66
C LEU A 198 20.50 -3.49 -3.54
N ASP A 199 20.71 -4.46 -4.44
CA ASP A 199 19.65 -5.04 -5.29
C ASP A 199 18.55 -5.67 -4.43
N ALA A 200 18.91 -6.33 -3.32
CA ALA A 200 17.92 -6.90 -2.41
C ALA A 200 17.04 -5.82 -1.74
N THR A 201 17.55 -4.60 -1.53
CA THR A 201 16.74 -3.50 -0.97
C THR A 201 15.68 -2.96 -1.94
N LEU A 202 15.72 -3.33 -3.23
CA LEU A 202 14.68 -2.99 -4.20
C LEU A 202 13.36 -3.74 -3.96
N LYS A 203 13.39 -4.77 -3.12
CA LYS A 203 12.21 -5.56 -2.75
C LYS A 203 11.40 -4.94 -1.61
N TYR A 204 11.92 -3.91 -0.93
CA TYR A 204 11.25 -3.27 0.19
C TYR A 204 9.94 -2.62 -0.27
N ARG A 205 8.87 -2.89 0.48
CA ARG A 205 7.53 -2.36 0.22
C ARG A 205 6.92 -1.87 1.53
N ILE A 206 6.75 -0.57 1.66
CA ILE A 206 6.22 0.09 2.85
C ILE A 206 4.71 0.19 2.74
N PHE A 207 4.22 0.82 1.67
CA PHE A 207 2.79 1.11 1.47
C PHE A 207 2.10 -0.01 0.69
N VAL A 208 2.19 -1.25 1.19
CA VAL A 208 1.70 -2.47 0.49
C VAL A 208 0.25 -2.33 0.04
N ASP A 209 -0.61 -1.81 0.92
CA ASP A 209 -2.04 -1.68 0.65
C ASP A 209 -2.35 -0.71 -0.48
N LEU A 210 -1.60 0.40 -0.60
CA LEU A 210 -1.76 1.34 -1.70
C LEU A 210 -1.50 0.66 -3.04
N TRP A 211 -0.49 -0.20 -3.15
CA TRP A 211 -0.25 -0.93 -4.39
C TRP A 211 -1.25 -2.05 -4.62
N GLY A 212 -1.62 -2.77 -3.54
CA GLY A 212 -2.55 -3.89 -3.58
C GLY A 212 -3.94 -3.48 -4.08
N VAL A 213 -4.48 -2.36 -3.63
CA VAL A 213 -5.85 -1.93 -4.01
C VAL A 213 -6.04 -1.76 -5.52
N ARG A 214 -4.96 -1.48 -6.27
CA ARG A 214 -5.01 -1.29 -7.73
C ARG A 214 -5.44 -2.54 -8.47
N THR A 215 -5.28 -3.74 -7.89
CA THR A 215 -5.74 -5.00 -8.50
C THR A 215 -7.23 -5.27 -8.26
N LEU A 216 -7.90 -4.44 -7.45
CA LEU A 216 -9.33 -4.58 -7.12
C LEU A 216 -10.21 -3.64 -7.96
N LEU A 217 -9.62 -2.75 -8.76
CA LEU A 217 -10.38 -1.71 -9.46
C LEU A 217 -11.18 -2.28 -10.61
N VAL A 218 -12.47 -1.91 -10.65
CA VAL A 218 -13.39 -2.15 -11.77
C VAL A 218 -13.82 -0.80 -12.36
N LYS A 219 -14.44 -0.82 -13.54
CA LYS A 219 -14.96 0.41 -14.15
C LYS A 219 -16.05 1.03 -13.28
N ARG A 220 -16.08 2.36 -13.20
CA ARG A 220 -17.06 3.11 -12.41
C ARG A 220 -18.51 2.73 -12.72
N ASP A 221 -18.85 2.52 -13.99
CA ASP A 221 -20.22 2.16 -14.41
C ASP A 221 -20.66 0.77 -13.96
N ALA A 222 -19.73 -0.09 -13.53
CA ALA A 222 -20.02 -1.41 -12.98
C ALA A 222 -20.25 -1.37 -11.46
N LEU A 223 -19.97 -0.23 -10.81
CA LEU A 223 -20.12 -0.07 -9.37
C LEU A 223 -21.50 0.53 -9.02
N PRO A 224 -22.07 0.15 -7.86
CA PRO A 224 -23.25 0.81 -7.34
C PRO A 224 -23.05 2.32 -7.18
N ASP A 225 -24.14 3.08 -7.25
CA ASP A 225 -24.07 4.51 -6.94
C ASP A 225 -23.80 4.75 -5.45
N VAL A 226 -23.05 5.81 -5.20
CA VAL A 226 -22.70 6.25 -3.85
C VAL A 226 -23.95 6.69 -3.11
N LYS A 227 -24.21 6.10 -1.94
CA LYS A 227 -25.28 6.58 -1.07
C LYS A 227 -24.89 7.93 -0.49
N ASN A 228 -25.88 8.81 -0.29
CA ASN A 228 -25.67 10.18 0.18
C ASN A 228 -24.70 10.98 -0.72
N ASN A 229 -24.84 10.87 -2.05
CA ASN A 229 -23.95 11.54 -3.01
C ASN A 229 -23.76 13.05 -2.75
N ASP A 230 -24.81 13.74 -2.26
CA ASP A 230 -24.75 15.17 -1.91
C ASP A 230 -23.68 15.50 -0.86
N PHE A 231 -23.35 14.55 0.03
CA PHE A 231 -22.28 14.67 1.02
C PHE A 231 -20.92 14.94 0.36
N TYR A 232 -20.70 14.42 -0.85
CA TYR A 232 -19.43 14.51 -1.57
C TYR A 232 -19.39 15.67 -2.57
N GLY A 233 -20.48 16.43 -2.69
CA GLY A 233 -20.58 17.58 -3.58
C GLY A 233 -19.66 18.74 -3.17
N PHE A 234 -19.59 19.77 -4.03
CA PHE A 234 -18.95 21.03 -3.65
C PHE A 234 -19.75 21.70 -2.52
N ALA A 235 -19.06 22.34 -1.59
CA ALA A 235 -19.71 23.17 -0.58
C ALA A 235 -20.57 24.23 -1.30
N GLN A 236 -21.87 24.25 -1.02
CA GLN A 236 -22.74 25.33 -1.47
C GLN A 236 -22.39 26.57 -0.65
N SER A 237 -21.78 27.56 -1.29
CA SER A 237 -21.45 28.87 -0.71
C SER A 237 -22.68 29.74 -0.51
#